data_AF-A0A924HRU7-F1
#
_entry.id   AF-A0A924HRU7-F1
#
_cell.length_a   1.000
_cell.length_b   1.000
_cell.length_c   1.000
_cell.angle_alpha   90.00
_cell.angle_beta   90.00
_cell.angle_gamma   90.00
#
_symmetry.space_group_name_H-M   'P 1'
#
loop_
_entity.id
_entity.type
_entity.pdbx_description
1 polymer ?
#
loop_
_entity_poly.entity_id
_entity_poly.type
_entity_poly.pdbx_seq_one_letter_code
_entity_poly.pdbx_strand_id
1 'polypeptide(L)'
;MKFIKLDLLTLLIGLFLFASCENISTIGLEVDPNSTVEGSLVDTLTISSRTMMDDATNTRTLARYPLGYLKDPIFGTTEANIAMAVGLPNASFSFGTTPTLDSAILVLNYSSEFYGDSTQVYTINVNQLINNLQTEESFISNKVYPINNQIIGTRIGRLFPTSKYKVTDIVTGNKDTLKSVTPQIRIKLDNAYIQDNIVGLSESLLKSDAIFKNFFKGLRVQVSNPTGNGAMMFFDLGATNSNLSLYYKKSNNTTTPAKVDTVNVNFPLGNSSHAVAATVKHNYVGTAIETQLNNPNQQYGVTYLQPLIGLKNKITFPSLEKFSASTGQIVVNKAELVVD
;
A
#
# COMPACT_ATOMS: atom_id res chain seq x y z
N MET A 1 23.07 -46.06 78.76
CA MET A 1 21.89 -46.13 77.86
C MET A 1 21.99 -47.40 77.04
N LYS A 2 21.07 -48.36 77.25
CA LYS A 2 20.95 -49.55 76.40
C LYS A 2 20.11 -49.13 75.20
N PHE A 3 20.72 -48.93 74.03
CA PHE A 3 19.96 -48.78 72.79
C PHE A 3 19.22 -50.10 72.55
N ILE A 4 17.89 -50.04 72.60
CA ILE A 4 17.03 -51.18 72.30
C ILE A 4 17.19 -51.45 70.81
N LYS A 5 17.68 -52.63 70.45
CA LYS A 5 18.00 -53.00 69.05
C LYS A 5 16.81 -52.82 68.08
N LEU A 6 15.59 -52.75 68.61
CA LEU A 6 14.36 -52.53 67.86
C LEU A 6 14.25 -51.08 67.33
N ASP A 7 14.71 -50.08 68.08
CA ASP A 7 14.63 -48.66 67.68
C ASP A 7 15.64 -48.31 66.58
N LEU A 8 16.79 -48.99 66.56
CA LEU A 8 17.77 -48.83 65.49
C LEU A 8 17.28 -49.48 64.19
N LEU A 9 16.52 -50.58 64.30
CA LEU A 9 15.97 -51.29 63.15
C LEU A 9 14.80 -50.52 62.51
N THR A 10 13.93 -49.90 63.31
CA THR A 10 12.85 -49.04 62.81
C THR A 10 13.38 -47.75 62.18
N LEU A 11 14.45 -47.16 62.75
CA LEU A 11 15.15 -46.03 62.14
C LEU A 11 15.81 -46.42 60.80
N LEU A 12 16.44 -47.60 60.74
CA LEU A 12 17.09 -48.11 59.53
C LEU A 12 16.06 -48.43 58.43
N ILE A 13 14.94 -49.07 58.77
CA ILE A 13 13.85 -49.37 57.82
C ILE A 13 13.17 -48.07 57.34
N GLY A 14 12.99 -47.09 58.23
CA GLY A 14 12.49 -45.77 57.87
C GLY A 14 13.41 -45.02 56.89
N LEU A 15 14.73 -45.18 57.02
CA LEU A 15 15.71 -44.55 56.14
C LEU A 15 15.63 -45.10 54.69
N PHE A 16 15.22 -46.35 54.50
CA PHE A 16 15.01 -46.93 53.17
C PHE A 16 13.65 -46.60 52.54
N LEU A 17 12.67 -46.15 53.33
CA LEU A 17 11.34 -45.74 52.83
C LEU A 17 11.32 -44.32 52.24
N PHE A 18 12.36 -43.51 52.47
CA PHE A 18 12.52 -42.18 51.86
C PHE A 18 13.45 -42.15 50.64
N ALA A 19 13.89 -43.32 50.14
CA ALA A 19 14.52 -43.43 48.83
C ALA A 19 13.44 -43.28 47.75
N SER A 20 12.92 -42.06 47.58
CA SER A 20 12.14 -41.68 46.42
C SER A 20 13.11 -41.63 45.23
N CYS A 21 12.90 -42.47 44.22
CA CYS A 21 13.55 -42.28 42.92
C CYS A 21 13.10 -40.92 42.37
N GLU A 22 14.00 -39.94 42.39
CA GLU A 22 13.79 -38.69 41.68
C GLU A 22 14.09 -38.94 40.19
N ASN A 23 13.10 -38.71 39.31
CA ASN A 23 13.36 -38.74 37.88
C ASN A 23 14.25 -37.55 37.53
N ILE A 24 15.43 -37.82 36.96
CA ILE A 24 16.41 -36.81 36.59
C ILE A 24 15.76 -35.83 35.61
N SER A 25 15.60 -34.57 36.03
CA SER A 25 14.97 -33.49 35.27
C SER A 25 15.96 -32.72 34.38
N THR A 26 17.19 -33.24 34.24
CA THR A 26 18.26 -32.57 33.48
C THR A 26 18.37 -33.16 32.09
N ILE A 27 18.03 -32.37 31.07
CA ILE A 27 18.26 -32.73 29.68
C ILE A 27 19.73 -32.46 29.37
N GLY A 28 20.50 -33.53 29.21
CA GLY A 28 21.87 -33.48 28.73
C GLY A 28 22.89 -34.16 29.65
N LEU A 29 23.54 -35.19 29.11
CA LEU A 29 24.86 -35.73 29.46
C LEU A 29 25.03 -36.83 30.53
N GLU A 30 23.96 -37.47 31.01
CA GLU A 30 24.01 -38.87 31.46
C GLU A 30 22.78 -39.62 30.93
N VAL A 31 22.87 -40.06 29.67
CA VAL A 31 21.80 -40.85 29.04
C VAL A 31 21.93 -42.28 29.58
N ASP A 32 21.09 -42.66 30.54
CA ASP A 32 20.87 -44.08 30.86
C ASP A 32 20.57 -44.81 29.52
N PRO A 33 21.30 -45.88 29.15
CA PRO A 33 21.05 -46.62 27.92
C PRO A 33 19.61 -47.15 27.81
N ASN A 34 18.87 -47.23 28.92
CA ASN A 34 17.46 -47.61 28.97
C ASN A 34 16.49 -46.42 28.89
N SER A 35 16.99 -45.18 28.95
CA SER A 35 16.22 -43.92 28.93
C SER A 35 16.70 -42.97 27.82
N THR A 36 17.10 -43.52 26.67
CA THR A 36 17.56 -42.74 25.51
C THR A 36 16.44 -41.88 24.94
N VAL A 37 16.68 -40.56 24.84
CA VAL A 37 15.80 -39.65 24.10
C VAL A 37 16.01 -39.91 22.62
N GLU A 38 15.10 -40.68 22.02
CA GLU A 38 15.12 -40.97 20.60
C GLU A 38 14.51 -39.79 19.81
N GLY A 39 15.33 -39.15 18.98
CA GLY A 39 14.88 -38.16 18.01
C GLY A 39 14.66 -38.83 16.66
N SER A 40 13.53 -38.54 16.01
CA SER A 40 13.24 -38.97 14.64
C SER A 40 13.03 -37.76 13.74
N LEU A 41 13.60 -37.80 12.54
CA LEU A 41 13.31 -36.83 11.48
C LEU A 41 12.17 -37.37 10.62
N VAL A 42 11.16 -36.54 10.40
CA VAL A 42 10.02 -36.88 9.53
C VAL A 42 9.98 -35.89 8.38
N ASP A 43 10.27 -36.37 7.18
CA ASP A 43 10.27 -35.61 5.92
C ASP A 43 9.26 -36.16 4.89
N THR A 44 8.50 -37.18 5.27
CA THR A 44 7.54 -37.90 4.41
C THR A 44 6.15 -37.25 4.37
N LEU A 45 5.96 -36.11 5.06
CA LEU A 45 4.69 -35.40 5.08
C LEU A 45 4.39 -34.85 3.68
N THR A 46 3.27 -35.29 3.11
CA THR A 46 2.78 -34.74 1.84
C THR A 46 2.34 -33.29 2.05
N ILE A 47 2.87 -32.40 1.21
CA ILE A 47 2.50 -30.98 1.13
C ILE A 47 1.77 -30.75 -0.19
N SER A 48 0.73 -29.92 -0.14
CA SER A 48 0.01 -29.44 -1.32
C SER A 48 0.08 -27.92 -1.36
N SER A 49 0.57 -27.36 -2.47
CA SER A 49 0.57 -25.91 -2.72
C SER A 49 -0.33 -25.60 -3.91
N ARG A 50 -1.04 -24.47 -3.86
CA ARG A 50 -1.75 -23.95 -5.02
C ARG A 50 -1.80 -22.44 -5.03
N THR A 51 -1.73 -21.88 -6.24
CA THR A 51 -1.95 -20.47 -6.51
C THR A 51 -3.43 -20.13 -6.33
N MET A 52 -3.73 -19.05 -5.61
CA MET A 52 -5.07 -18.50 -5.44
C MET A 52 -5.04 -16.99 -5.65
N MET A 53 -6.15 -16.44 -6.14
CA MET A 53 -6.36 -14.99 -6.09
C MET A 53 -6.31 -14.52 -4.65
N ASP A 54 -5.67 -13.38 -4.42
CA ASP A 54 -5.77 -12.74 -3.11
C ASP A 54 -7.12 -12.01 -2.96
N ASP A 55 -7.56 -11.85 -1.71
CA ASP A 55 -8.85 -11.24 -1.41
C ASP A 55 -8.73 -9.72 -1.49
N ALA A 56 -9.71 -9.07 -2.12
CA ALA A 56 -9.73 -7.61 -2.21
C ALA A 56 -9.66 -6.98 -0.82
N THR A 57 -8.74 -6.04 -0.64
CA THR A 57 -8.49 -5.39 0.65
C THR A 57 -8.72 -3.89 0.57
N ASN A 58 -8.83 -3.26 1.74
CA ASN A 58 -9.00 -1.82 1.85
C ASN A 58 -7.73 -1.08 1.37
N THR A 59 -7.94 -0.07 0.53
CA THR A 59 -6.89 0.80 -0.04
C THR A 59 -6.97 2.24 0.47
N ARG A 60 -7.77 2.50 1.49
CA ARG A 60 -7.80 3.79 2.18
C ARG A 60 -6.62 3.89 3.13
N THR A 61 -6.11 5.12 3.32
CA THR A 61 -5.02 5.44 4.24
C THR A 61 -3.76 4.59 4.06
N LEU A 62 -3.42 4.24 2.81
CA LEU A 62 -2.15 3.58 2.53
C LEU A 62 -1.00 4.55 2.77
N ALA A 63 0.12 4.02 3.27
CA ALA A 63 1.37 4.79 3.36
C ALA A 63 1.90 5.22 1.98
N ARG A 64 1.55 4.44 0.94
CA ARG A 64 1.99 4.64 -0.44
C ARG A 64 0.94 4.10 -1.41
N TYR A 65 0.63 4.88 -2.42
CA TYR A 65 -0.40 4.56 -3.39
C TYR A 65 0.20 4.10 -4.73
N PRO A 66 -0.14 2.89 -5.21
CA PRO A 66 0.34 2.39 -6.49
C PRO A 66 -0.34 3.10 -7.66
N LEU A 67 0.45 3.44 -8.68
CA LEU A 67 0.00 3.91 -9.98
C LEU A 67 0.90 3.27 -11.04
N GLY A 68 0.33 2.77 -12.13
CA GLY A 68 1.16 2.20 -13.17
C GLY A 68 0.47 1.20 -14.06
N TYR A 69 1.27 0.68 -14.97
CA TYR A 69 0.93 -0.41 -15.85
C TYR A 69 2.17 -1.28 -15.98
N LEU A 70 2.03 -2.57 -15.69
CA LEU A 70 3.05 -3.58 -15.91
C LEU A 70 2.54 -4.66 -16.84
N LYS A 71 3.42 -5.07 -17.75
CA LYS A 71 3.26 -6.27 -18.54
C LYS A 71 4.43 -7.20 -18.25
N ASP A 72 4.10 -8.38 -17.77
CA ASP A 72 5.03 -9.44 -17.40
C ASP A 72 4.67 -10.72 -18.19
N PRO A 73 5.65 -11.43 -18.78
CA PRO A 73 5.38 -12.65 -19.54
C PRO A 73 4.76 -13.78 -18.71
N ILE A 74 5.01 -13.82 -17.40
CA ILE A 74 4.52 -14.85 -16.47
C ILE A 74 3.24 -14.37 -15.78
N PHE A 75 3.23 -13.14 -15.28
CA PHE A 75 2.12 -12.58 -14.49
C PHE A 75 1.06 -11.84 -15.30
N GLY A 76 1.21 -11.77 -16.62
CA GLY A 76 0.26 -11.09 -17.49
C GLY A 76 0.33 -9.58 -17.30
N THR A 77 -0.81 -8.93 -17.08
CA THR A 77 -0.86 -7.46 -16.94
C THR A 77 -1.37 -7.04 -15.58
N THR A 78 -0.76 -5.98 -15.02
CA THR A 78 -1.17 -5.35 -13.77
C THR A 78 -1.35 -3.86 -13.99
N GLU A 79 -2.53 -3.35 -13.69
CA GLU A 79 -2.88 -1.94 -13.81
C GLU A 79 -3.21 -1.39 -12.43
N ALA A 80 -2.63 -0.25 -12.08
CA ALA A 80 -2.98 0.46 -10.85
C ALA A 80 -3.32 1.92 -11.14
N ASN A 81 -4.41 2.37 -10.52
CA ASN A 81 -4.93 3.73 -10.65
C ASN A 81 -5.18 4.32 -9.27
N ILE A 82 -5.09 5.64 -9.16
CA ILE A 82 -5.33 6.35 -7.91
C ILE A 82 -6.56 7.24 -8.07
N ALA A 83 -7.51 7.15 -7.15
CA ALA A 83 -8.57 8.12 -6.97
C ALA A 83 -8.31 8.93 -5.69
N MET A 84 -8.43 10.25 -5.74
CA MET A 84 -8.13 11.14 -4.62
C MET A 84 -9.15 12.28 -4.52
N ALA A 85 -9.62 12.56 -3.32
CA ALA A 85 -10.36 13.77 -3.01
C ALA A 85 -9.39 14.96 -2.92
N VAL A 86 -9.84 16.14 -3.35
CA VAL A 86 -9.12 17.40 -3.19
C VAL A 86 -9.79 18.18 -2.07
N GLY A 87 -9.01 18.62 -1.09
CA GLY A 87 -9.49 19.47 0.01
C GLY A 87 -9.28 20.95 -0.28
N LEU A 88 -10.05 21.79 0.42
CA LEU A 88 -9.79 23.21 0.51
C LEU A 88 -8.54 23.47 1.37
N PRO A 89 -7.75 24.52 1.09
CA PRO A 89 -6.61 24.91 1.90
C PRO A 89 -7.00 25.32 3.34
N ASN A 90 -8.19 25.91 3.50
CA ASN A 90 -8.79 26.27 4.78
C ASN A 90 -10.32 26.42 4.61
N ALA A 91 -11.05 26.46 5.72
CA ALA A 91 -12.49 26.71 5.70
C ALA A 91 -12.78 28.16 5.27
N SER A 92 -13.90 28.35 4.56
CA SER A 92 -14.29 29.66 4.00
C SER A 92 -13.20 30.29 3.13
N PHE A 93 -12.53 29.48 2.31
CA PHE A 93 -11.47 29.95 1.41
C PHE A 93 -12.02 30.93 0.37
N SER A 94 -11.27 31.99 0.08
CA SER A 94 -11.60 32.96 -0.97
C SER A 94 -10.39 33.26 -1.84
N PHE A 95 -10.60 33.25 -3.16
CA PHE A 95 -9.60 33.68 -4.14
C PHE A 95 -9.47 35.21 -4.22
N GLY A 96 -10.34 35.97 -3.55
CA GLY A 96 -10.35 37.43 -3.58
C GLY A 96 -11.09 37.99 -4.80
N THR A 97 -10.79 39.25 -5.15
CA THR A 97 -11.50 39.95 -6.23
C THR A 97 -10.87 39.67 -7.60
N THR A 98 -11.73 39.33 -8.57
CA THR A 98 -11.39 39.04 -9.98
C THR A 98 -10.22 38.05 -10.15
N PRO A 99 -10.26 36.87 -9.51
CA PRO A 99 -9.15 35.93 -9.59
C PRO A 99 -9.05 35.32 -11.00
N THR A 100 -7.84 35.35 -11.55
CA THR A 100 -7.53 34.76 -12.86
C THR A 100 -6.43 33.72 -12.69
N LEU A 101 -6.74 32.46 -12.99
CA LEU A 101 -5.79 31.35 -12.94
C LEU A 101 -4.70 31.53 -14.01
N ASP A 102 -3.44 31.34 -13.60
CA ASP A 102 -2.29 31.25 -14.50
C ASP A 102 -1.91 29.78 -14.75
N SER A 103 -1.86 28.96 -13.69
CA SER A 103 -1.65 27.53 -13.85
C SER A 103 -2.16 26.69 -12.69
N ALA A 104 -2.60 25.48 -13.00
CA ALA A 104 -2.95 24.45 -12.04
C ALA A 104 -2.05 23.22 -12.26
N ILE A 105 -1.35 22.80 -11.21
CA ILE A 105 -0.39 21.71 -11.27
C ILE A 105 -0.74 20.67 -10.20
N LEU A 106 -1.09 19.47 -10.63
CA LEU A 106 -1.19 18.33 -9.74
C LEU A 106 0.22 17.81 -9.44
N VAL A 107 0.61 17.87 -8.17
CA VAL A 107 1.93 17.46 -7.68
C VAL A 107 1.79 16.16 -6.91
N LEU A 108 2.44 15.10 -7.41
CA LEU A 108 2.46 13.77 -6.82
C LEU A 108 3.90 13.41 -6.43
N ASN A 109 4.19 13.31 -5.14
CA ASN A 109 5.51 12.99 -4.62
C ASN A 109 5.75 11.48 -4.62
N TYR A 110 6.88 11.06 -5.19
CA TYR A 110 7.26 9.66 -5.19
C TYR A 110 7.49 9.16 -3.76
N SER A 111 7.02 7.94 -3.50
CA SER A 111 7.48 7.11 -2.40
C SER A 111 8.85 6.51 -2.75
N SER A 112 9.47 5.80 -1.81
CA SER A 112 10.77 5.12 -2.01
C SER A 112 10.74 3.99 -3.05
N GLU A 113 9.56 3.47 -3.40
CA GLU A 113 9.44 2.25 -4.22
C GLU A 113 9.09 2.53 -5.66
N PHE A 114 9.72 1.74 -6.53
CA PHE A 114 9.50 1.74 -7.96
C PHE A 114 9.87 0.36 -8.50
N TYR A 115 9.07 -0.17 -9.42
CA TYR A 115 9.33 -1.45 -10.08
C TYR A 115 9.07 -1.34 -11.58
N GLY A 116 10.00 -1.84 -12.42
CA GLY A 116 9.90 -1.79 -13.88
C GLY A 116 10.85 -0.79 -14.52
N ASP A 117 10.52 -0.34 -15.74
CA ASP A 117 11.43 0.45 -16.58
C ASP A 117 11.13 1.96 -16.56
N SER A 118 11.89 2.72 -15.79
CA SER A 118 11.74 4.19 -15.73
C SER A 118 12.16 4.94 -17.01
N THR A 119 12.83 4.27 -17.94
CA THR A 119 13.40 4.88 -19.15
C THR A 119 12.40 5.00 -20.30
N GLN A 120 11.29 4.26 -20.23
CA GLN A 120 10.17 4.36 -21.17
C GLN A 120 9.41 5.69 -21.04
N VAL A 121 8.65 6.03 -22.09
CA VAL A 121 7.75 7.18 -22.09
C VAL A 121 6.39 6.74 -21.57
N TYR A 122 5.93 7.41 -20.52
CA TYR A 122 4.63 7.17 -19.89
C TYR A 122 3.68 8.31 -20.20
N THR A 123 2.43 7.96 -20.46
CA THR A 123 1.31 8.91 -20.57
C THR A 123 0.44 8.76 -19.33
N ILE A 124 0.44 9.79 -18.49
CA ILE A 124 -0.34 9.84 -17.25
C ILE A 124 -1.48 10.83 -17.46
N ASN A 125 -2.71 10.36 -17.33
CA ASN A 125 -3.92 11.15 -17.52
C ASN A 125 -4.65 11.38 -16.20
N VAL A 126 -5.28 12.55 -16.11
CA VAL A 126 -6.08 13.00 -14.98
C VAL A 126 -7.49 13.29 -15.47
N ASN A 127 -8.47 12.76 -14.76
CA ASN A 127 -9.90 12.98 -15.01
C ASN A 127 -10.60 13.33 -13.70
N GLN A 128 -11.68 14.11 -13.76
CA GLN A 128 -12.54 14.32 -12.59
C GLN A 128 -13.39 13.07 -12.32
N LEU A 129 -13.63 12.75 -11.05
CA LEU A 129 -14.53 11.69 -10.62
C LEU A 129 -16.02 12.06 -10.84
N ILE A 130 -16.85 11.07 -11.18
CA ILE A 130 -18.31 11.25 -11.29
C ILE A 130 -18.97 11.28 -9.91
N ASN A 131 -18.45 10.50 -8.97
CA ASN A 131 -18.98 10.38 -7.61
C ASN A 131 -18.04 11.07 -6.62
N ASN A 132 -18.61 11.61 -5.55
CA ASN A 132 -17.83 12.19 -4.47
C ASN A 132 -17.09 11.08 -3.71
N LEU A 133 -15.76 11.02 -3.87
CA LEU A 133 -14.93 10.00 -3.23
C LEU A 133 -15.02 10.02 -1.70
N GLN A 134 -15.30 11.19 -1.11
CA GLN A 134 -15.36 11.35 0.34
C GLN A 134 -16.55 10.63 0.98
N THR A 135 -17.61 10.38 0.21
CA THR A 135 -18.85 9.73 0.67
C THR A 135 -18.89 8.24 0.34
N GLU A 136 -17.83 7.69 -0.24
CA GLU A 136 -17.75 6.26 -0.52
C GLU A 136 -17.70 5.45 0.78
N GLU A 137 -18.52 4.40 0.86
CA GLU A 137 -18.61 3.53 2.04
C GLU A 137 -17.49 2.48 2.09
N SER A 138 -16.92 2.16 0.92
CA SER A 138 -15.92 1.10 0.76
C SER A 138 -14.86 1.49 -0.26
N PHE A 139 -13.61 1.13 0.08
CA PHE A 139 -12.39 1.48 -0.64
C PHE A 139 -11.57 0.25 -1.03
N ILE A 140 -12.24 -0.82 -1.47
CA ILE A 140 -11.59 -2.09 -1.83
C ILE A 140 -10.78 -2.01 -3.14
N SER A 141 -9.68 -2.77 -3.23
CA SER A 141 -8.69 -2.69 -4.31
C SER A 141 -9.22 -2.98 -5.71
N ASN A 142 -10.26 -3.80 -5.86
CA ASN A 142 -10.87 -4.12 -7.16
C ASN A 142 -12.01 -3.16 -7.57
N LYS A 143 -12.34 -2.16 -6.74
CA LYS A 143 -13.37 -1.17 -7.05
C LYS A 143 -12.86 -0.15 -8.05
N VAL A 144 -13.63 0.08 -9.12
CA VAL A 144 -13.36 1.11 -10.11
C VAL A 144 -14.11 2.39 -9.74
N TYR A 145 -13.40 3.51 -9.66
CA TYR A 145 -13.98 4.83 -9.42
C TYR A 145 -14.33 5.50 -10.76
N PRO A 146 -15.62 5.75 -11.05
CA PRO A 146 -16.04 6.29 -12.34
C PRO A 146 -15.55 7.72 -12.57
N ILE A 147 -15.19 8.03 -13.81
CA ILE A 147 -14.62 9.32 -14.23
C ILE A 147 -15.41 9.96 -15.35
N ASN A 148 -15.35 11.28 -15.41
CA ASN A 148 -15.77 12.02 -16.60
C ASN A 148 -14.82 11.74 -17.76
N ASN A 149 -15.35 11.58 -18.97
CA ASN A 149 -14.56 11.25 -20.16
C ASN A 149 -13.56 12.36 -20.56
N GLN A 150 -13.79 13.60 -20.14
CA GLN A 150 -12.87 14.71 -20.39
C GLN A 150 -11.58 14.49 -19.60
N ILE A 151 -10.46 14.40 -20.31
CA ILE A 151 -9.12 14.47 -19.71
C ILE A 151 -8.83 15.92 -19.36
N ILE A 152 -8.56 16.18 -18.10
CA ILE A 152 -8.30 17.53 -17.56
C ILE A 152 -6.83 17.75 -17.21
N GLY A 153 -5.96 16.79 -17.55
CA GLY A 153 -4.52 16.90 -17.39
C GLY A 153 -3.82 15.70 -17.99
N THR A 154 -2.69 15.94 -18.65
CA THR A 154 -1.87 14.88 -19.25
C THR A 154 -0.40 15.20 -19.06
N ARG A 155 0.38 14.18 -18.67
CA ARG A 155 1.85 14.23 -18.61
C ARG A 155 2.41 13.12 -19.47
N ILE A 156 3.24 13.49 -20.46
CA ILE A 156 3.94 12.54 -21.34
C ILE A 156 5.45 12.64 -21.14
N GLY A 157 6.10 11.58 -20.68
CA GLY A 157 7.56 11.56 -20.57
C GLY A 157 8.12 10.41 -19.74
N ARG A 158 9.45 10.44 -19.58
CA ARG A 158 10.19 9.51 -18.73
C ARG A 158 9.96 9.77 -17.25
N LEU A 159 10.18 8.74 -16.44
CA LEU A 159 10.03 8.79 -15.00
C LEU A 159 11.39 8.97 -14.32
N PHE A 160 11.40 9.72 -13.23
CA PHE A 160 12.62 10.02 -12.48
C PHE A 160 12.36 9.88 -10.97
N PRO A 161 12.12 8.64 -10.48
CA PRO A 161 11.67 8.40 -9.10
C PRO A 161 12.68 8.81 -8.03
N THR A 162 13.96 8.95 -8.37
CA THR A 162 15.04 9.31 -7.43
C THR A 162 15.62 10.70 -7.68
N SER A 163 15.28 11.35 -8.79
CA SER A 163 15.87 12.65 -9.14
C SER A 163 15.13 13.77 -8.44
N LYS A 164 15.85 14.55 -7.64
CA LYS A 164 15.30 15.77 -7.04
C LYS A 164 14.85 16.74 -8.12
N TYR A 165 13.74 17.42 -7.88
CA TYR A 165 13.20 18.41 -8.80
C TYR A 165 13.52 19.81 -8.27
N LYS A 166 13.68 20.81 -9.15
CA LYS A 166 13.84 22.21 -8.76
C LYS A 166 12.58 22.98 -9.11
N VAL A 167 12.01 23.66 -8.12
CA VAL A 167 10.88 24.57 -8.30
C VAL A 167 11.31 25.99 -7.96
N THR A 168 10.67 26.97 -8.59
CA THR A 168 10.75 28.36 -8.17
C THR A 168 10.01 28.52 -6.84
N ASP A 169 10.72 29.05 -5.84
CA ASP A 169 10.21 29.42 -4.54
C ASP A 169 9.92 30.92 -4.53
N ILE A 170 8.64 31.26 -4.37
CA ILE A 170 8.17 32.65 -4.38
C ILE A 170 8.42 33.22 -2.99
N VAL A 171 9.34 34.18 -2.89
CA VAL A 171 9.71 34.79 -1.60
C VAL A 171 9.09 36.18 -1.51
N THR A 172 8.12 36.35 -0.61
CA THR A 172 7.45 37.64 -0.42
C THR A 172 8.46 38.77 -0.16
N GLY A 173 8.41 39.80 -1.00
CA GLY A 173 9.28 40.98 -0.88
C GLY A 173 10.75 40.77 -1.31
N ASN A 174 11.12 39.60 -1.83
CA ASN A 174 12.47 39.29 -2.31
C ASN A 174 12.44 38.71 -3.73
N LYS A 175 13.63 38.51 -4.32
CA LYS A 175 13.75 37.79 -5.59
C LYS A 175 13.42 36.31 -5.38
N ASP A 176 12.68 35.74 -6.31
CA ASP A 176 12.40 34.31 -6.34
C ASP A 176 13.70 33.50 -6.38
N THR A 177 13.67 32.36 -5.70
CA THR A 177 14.84 31.46 -5.60
C THR A 177 14.51 30.07 -6.14
N LEU A 178 15.53 29.27 -6.42
CA LEU A 178 15.33 27.86 -6.79
C LEU A 178 15.42 26.98 -5.54
N LYS A 179 14.34 26.26 -5.25
CA LYS A 179 14.28 25.29 -4.17
C LYS A 179 14.31 23.88 -4.73
N SER A 180 15.21 23.06 -4.18
CA SER A 180 15.20 21.62 -4.45
C SER A 180 14.09 20.98 -3.62
N VAL A 181 13.24 20.20 -4.28
CA VAL A 181 12.18 19.41 -3.66
C VAL A 181 12.42 17.93 -3.91
N THR A 182 11.70 17.10 -3.16
CA THR A 182 11.68 15.66 -3.30
C THR A 182 11.28 15.24 -4.72
N PRO A 183 11.70 14.03 -5.16
CA PRO A 183 11.29 13.51 -6.46
C PRO A 183 9.76 13.49 -6.58
N GLN A 184 9.23 14.08 -7.63
CA GLN A 184 7.79 14.25 -7.81
C GLN A 184 7.41 14.29 -9.29
N ILE A 185 6.20 13.80 -9.60
CA ILE A 185 5.53 14.05 -10.86
C ILE A 185 4.71 15.33 -10.73
N ARG A 186 4.82 16.19 -11.75
CA ARG A 186 4.00 17.39 -11.89
C ARG A 186 3.18 17.27 -13.17
N ILE A 187 1.85 17.28 -13.05
CA ILE A 187 0.92 17.18 -14.16
C ILE A 187 0.19 18.52 -14.27
N LYS A 188 0.37 19.23 -15.39
CA LYS A 188 -0.38 20.45 -15.66
C LYS A 188 -1.82 20.07 -15.99
N LEU A 189 -2.76 20.68 -15.27
CA LEU A 189 -4.18 20.54 -15.53
C LEU A 189 -4.66 21.62 -16.50
N ASP A 190 -5.79 21.39 -17.13
CA ASP A 190 -6.44 22.34 -18.03
C ASP A 190 -6.85 23.60 -17.26
N ASN A 191 -6.31 24.74 -17.70
CA ASN A 191 -6.50 26.00 -16.98
C ASN A 191 -7.95 26.48 -17.03
N ALA A 192 -8.65 26.32 -18.16
CA ALA A 192 -10.03 26.76 -18.28
C ALA A 192 -10.94 25.93 -17.36
N TYR A 193 -10.73 24.62 -17.36
CA TYR A 193 -11.46 23.71 -16.49
C TYR A 193 -11.28 24.06 -15.00
N ILE A 194 -10.05 24.31 -14.54
CA ILE A 194 -9.79 24.67 -13.14
C ILE A 194 -10.25 26.09 -12.80
N GLN A 195 -10.21 27.01 -13.78
CA GLN A 195 -10.80 28.33 -13.63
C GLN A 195 -12.30 28.20 -13.35
N ASP A 196 -13.02 27.39 -14.12
CA ASP A 196 -14.49 27.28 -14.01
C ASP A 196 -14.93 26.42 -12.81
N ASN A 197 -14.15 25.40 -12.45
CA ASN A 197 -14.56 24.40 -11.45
C ASN A 197 -13.89 24.56 -10.07
N ILE A 198 -12.96 25.51 -9.90
CA ILE A 198 -12.34 25.81 -8.59
C ILE A 198 -12.24 27.32 -8.36
N VAL A 199 -11.54 28.05 -9.23
CA VAL A 199 -11.19 29.46 -8.96
C VAL A 199 -12.39 30.39 -9.08
N GLY A 200 -13.25 30.16 -10.06
CA GLY A 200 -14.46 30.93 -10.35
C GLY A 200 -15.68 30.51 -9.55
N LEU A 201 -15.55 29.58 -8.59
CA LEU A 201 -16.66 29.17 -7.74
C LEU A 201 -17.11 30.30 -6.81
N SER A 202 -18.41 30.32 -6.51
CA SER A 202 -18.96 31.22 -5.51
C SER A 202 -18.44 30.88 -4.10
N GLU A 203 -18.37 31.88 -3.23
CA GLU A 203 -17.95 31.68 -1.83
C GLU A 203 -18.83 30.66 -1.08
N SER A 204 -20.09 30.49 -1.48
CA SER A 204 -20.97 29.46 -0.94
C SER A 204 -20.48 28.03 -1.19
N LEU A 205 -19.83 27.77 -2.33
CA LEU A 205 -19.26 26.46 -2.67
C LEU A 205 -17.88 26.24 -2.03
N LEU A 206 -17.18 27.31 -1.66
CA LEU A 206 -15.88 27.30 -0.98
C LEU A 206 -16.00 27.44 0.55
N LYS A 207 -17.22 27.49 1.08
CA LYS A 207 -17.49 27.70 2.51
C LYS A 207 -16.96 26.57 3.38
N SER A 208 -17.08 25.32 2.94
CA SER A 208 -16.59 24.17 3.69
C SER A 208 -16.08 23.07 2.79
N ASP A 209 -15.20 22.26 3.36
CA ASP A 209 -14.56 21.13 2.70
C ASP A 209 -15.58 20.11 2.17
N ALA A 210 -16.67 19.90 2.91
CA ALA A 210 -17.75 18.99 2.51
C ALA A 210 -18.52 19.51 1.28
N ILE A 211 -18.82 20.81 1.24
CA ILE A 211 -19.52 21.43 0.10
C ILE A 211 -18.63 21.38 -1.14
N PHE A 212 -17.36 21.78 -1.00
CA PHE A 212 -16.40 21.76 -2.09
C PHE A 212 -16.20 20.35 -2.64
N LYS A 213 -15.96 19.34 -1.78
CA LYS A 213 -15.79 17.94 -2.22
C LYS A 213 -17.05 17.38 -2.87
N ASN A 214 -18.24 17.81 -2.44
CA ASN A 214 -19.48 17.40 -3.10
C ASN A 214 -19.59 17.96 -4.53
N PHE A 215 -19.11 19.18 -4.75
CA PHE A 215 -19.08 19.80 -6.07
C PHE A 215 -17.94 19.23 -6.95
N PHE A 216 -16.71 19.26 -6.46
CA PHE A 216 -15.51 18.92 -7.25
C PHE A 216 -15.24 17.41 -7.33
N LYS A 217 -15.75 16.63 -6.35
CA LYS A 217 -15.78 15.15 -6.30
C LYS A 217 -14.45 14.42 -6.19
N GLY A 218 -13.38 15.00 -6.73
CA GLY A 218 -12.03 14.48 -6.71
C GLY A 218 -11.50 14.15 -8.10
N LEU A 219 -10.30 13.59 -8.13
CA LEU A 219 -9.53 13.29 -9.32
C LEU A 219 -9.18 11.81 -9.36
N ARG A 220 -9.13 11.25 -10.57
CA ARG A 220 -8.49 9.95 -10.82
C ARG A 220 -7.27 10.15 -11.71
N VAL A 221 -6.18 9.51 -11.34
CA VAL A 221 -4.93 9.46 -12.10
C VAL A 221 -4.73 8.04 -12.59
N GLN A 222 -4.44 7.91 -13.89
CA GLN A 222 -4.25 6.63 -14.56
C GLN A 222 -3.11 6.71 -15.58
N VAL A 223 -2.42 5.59 -15.77
CA VAL A 223 -1.36 5.45 -16.79
C VAL A 223 -1.96 4.77 -18.00
N SER A 224 -1.88 5.42 -19.16
CA SER A 224 -2.21 4.76 -20.43
C SER A 224 -1.19 3.67 -20.72
N ASN A 225 -1.65 2.56 -21.33
CA ASN A 225 -0.82 1.42 -21.68
C ASN A 225 0.50 1.87 -22.37
N PRO A 226 1.65 1.77 -21.69
CA PRO A 226 2.93 2.21 -22.24
C PRO A 226 3.42 1.23 -23.31
N THR A 227 4.27 1.72 -24.21
CA THR A 227 5.01 0.86 -25.12
C THR A 227 6.06 0.07 -24.34
N GLY A 228 5.85 -1.24 -24.12
CA GLY A 228 6.83 -2.11 -23.46
C GLY A 228 6.29 -2.79 -22.20
N ASN A 229 7.19 -3.12 -21.27
CA ASN A 229 6.84 -3.81 -20.02
C ASN A 229 6.29 -2.86 -18.94
N GLY A 230 6.45 -1.54 -19.11
CA GLY A 230 5.95 -0.52 -18.19
C GLY A 230 6.61 -0.53 -16.80
N ALA A 231 5.94 0.10 -15.84
CA ALA A 231 6.38 0.25 -14.47
C ALA A 231 5.21 0.47 -13.50
N MET A 232 5.43 0.08 -12.26
CA MET A 232 4.65 0.45 -11.08
C MET A 232 5.42 1.46 -10.25
N MET A 233 4.81 2.61 -10.03
CA MET A 233 5.30 3.69 -9.19
C MET A 233 4.40 3.84 -7.97
N PHE A 234 4.98 4.33 -6.88
CA PHE A 234 4.30 4.53 -5.62
C PHE A 234 4.38 6.00 -5.23
N PHE A 235 3.28 6.55 -4.74
CA PHE A 235 3.19 7.96 -4.35
C PHE A 235 2.82 8.11 -2.88
N ASP A 236 3.49 9.03 -2.22
CA ASP A 236 3.08 9.55 -0.93
C ASP A 236 2.10 10.69 -1.16
N LEU A 237 0.83 10.44 -0.82
CA LEU A 237 -0.25 11.39 -1.01
C LEU A 237 -0.57 12.20 0.25
N GLY A 238 0.24 12.10 1.30
CA GLY A 238 0.12 12.90 2.50
C GLY A 238 0.10 14.41 2.20
N ALA A 239 -0.73 15.14 2.94
CA ALA A 239 -1.08 16.55 2.68
C ALA A 239 0.08 17.54 2.50
N THR A 240 1.26 17.30 3.09
CA THR A 240 2.44 18.18 2.92
C THR A 240 3.28 17.83 1.69
N ASN A 241 3.14 16.61 1.17
CA ASN A 241 4.01 16.06 0.13
C ASN A 241 3.32 16.17 -1.22
N SER A 242 2.06 15.73 -1.35
CA SER A 242 1.31 15.86 -2.61
C SER A 242 0.16 16.86 -2.47
N ASN A 243 -0.03 17.69 -3.49
CA ASN A 243 -1.04 18.74 -3.49
C ASN A 243 -1.49 19.11 -4.92
N LEU A 244 -2.62 19.80 -5.02
CA LEU A 244 -2.97 20.56 -6.21
C LEU A 244 -2.50 22.01 -6.01
N SER A 245 -1.42 22.40 -6.67
CA SER A 245 -0.88 23.77 -6.61
C SER A 245 -1.57 24.65 -7.65
N LEU A 246 -2.17 25.76 -7.22
CA LEU A 246 -2.73 26.78 -8.09
C LEU A 246 -1.89 28.05 -8.01
N TYR A 247 -1.56 28.61 -9.17
CA TYR A 247 -0.96 29.93 -9.32
C TYR A 247 -1.98 30.83 -10.01
N TYR A 248 -2.32 31.95 -9.39
CA TYR A 248 -3.37 32.84 -9.88
C TYR A 248 -3.07 34.29 -9.54
N LYS A 249 -3.67 35.18 -10.31
CA LYS A 249 -3.60 36.62 -10.11
C LYS A 249 -4.88 37.11 -9.47
N LYS A 250 -4.77 38.03 -8.51
CA LYS A 250 -5.93 38.72 -7.92
C LYS A 250 -5.70 40.22 -7.84
N SER A 251 -6.78 40.99 -7.92
CA SER A 251 -6.70 42.44 -7.76
C SER A 251 -6.60 42.80 -6.29
N ASN A 252 -5.61 43.63 -5.94
CA ASN A 252 -5.48 44.22 -4.61
C ASN A 252 -6.15 45.60 -4.57
N ASN A 253 -7.42 45.60 -4.16
CA ASN A 253 -8.24 46.80 -4.08
C ASN A 253 -7.87 47.74 -2.91
N THR A 254 -6.91 47.37 -2.06
CA THR A 254 -6.42 48.26 -0.98
C THR A 254 -5.33 49.22 -1.45
N THR A 255 -4.98 49.20 -2.74
CA THR A 255 -3.96 50.08 -3.35
C THR A 255 -4.59 50.92 -4.46
N THR A 256 -4.10 52.15 -4.67
CA THR A 256 -4.57 53.05 -5.73
C THR A 256 -3.39 53.48 -6.61
N PRO A 257 -3.36 53.11 -7.91
CA PRO A 257 -4.30 52.22 -8.60
C PRO A 257 -4.22 50.78 -8.08
N ALA A 258 -5.29 50.01 -8.27
CA ALA A 258 -5.35 48.61 -7.85
C ALA A 258 -4.21 47.82 -8.52
N LYS A 259 -3.33 47.25 -7.70
CA LYS A 259 -2.23 46.41 -8.18
C LYS A 259 -2.69 44.97 -8.35
N VAL A 260 -2.15 44.27 -9.34
CA VAL A 260 -2.38 42.84 -9.53
C VAL A 260 -1.28 42.08 -8.80
N ASP A 261 -1.66 41.17 -7.92
CA ASP A 261 -0.74 40.32 -7.16
C ASP A 261 -0.78 38.89 -7.70
N THR A 262 0.36 38.21 -7.75
CA THR A 262 0.48 36.81 -8.15
C THR A 262 0.66 35.96 -6.90
N VAL A 263 -0.27 35.03 -6.68
CA VAL A 263 -0.37 34.24 -5.46
C VAL A 263 -0.35 32.77 -5.81
N ASN A 264 0.26 31.95 -4.95
CA ASN A 264 0.15 30.50 -5.01
C ASN A 264 -0.67 29.97 -3.82
N VAL A 265 -1.41 28.90 -4.06
CA VAL A 265 -2.14 28.18 -3.01
C VAL A 265 -2.10 26.69 -3.27
N ASN A 266 -1.91 25.90 -2.21
CA ASN A 266 -1.86 24.45 -2.30
C ASN A 266 -3.14 23.86 -1.70
N PHE A 267 -3.87 23.11 -2.52
CA PHE A 267 -5.04 22.34 -2.10
C PHE A 267 -4.55 20.96 -1.64
N PRO A 268 -4.80 20.58 -0.37
CA PRO A 268 -4.32 19.31 0.15
C PRO A 268 -4.95 18.13 -0.59
N LEU A 269 -4.11 17.13 -0.85
CA LEU A 269 -4.53 15.79 -1.22
C LEU A 269 -4.38 14.87 0.00
N GLY A 270 -4.95 13.68 -0.09
CA GLY A 270 -4.66 12.52 0.76
C GLY A 270 -4.27 12.72 2.22
N ASN A 271 -5.15 12.29 3.12
CA ASN A 271 -4.87 11.98 4.53
C ASN A 271 -6.11 11.29 5.14
N SER A 272 -6.20 11.18 6.47
CA SER A 272 -7.43 10.72 7.13
C SER A 272 -8.67 11.58 6.81
N SER A 273 -8.47 12.88 6.52
CA SER A 273 -9.50 13.89 6.22
C SER A 273 -9.89 14.01 4.73
N HIS A 274 -9.07 13.50 3.80
CA HIS A 274 -9.33 13.50 2.36
C HIS A 274 -9.19 12.08 1.82
N ALA A 275 -10.31 11.48 1.41
CA ALA A 275 -10.33 10.11 0.92
C ALA A 275 -9.39 9.91 -0.28
N VAL A 276 -8.65 8.81 -0.26
CA VAL A 276 -7.80 8.36 -1.37
C VAL A 276 -7.89 6.85 -1.44
N ALA A 277 -7.95 6.33 -2.66
CA ALA A 277 -8.12 4.92 -2.94
C ALA A 277 -7.21 4.49 -4.09
N ALA A 278 -6.82 3.23 -4.07
CA ALA A 278 -6.16 2.59 -5.20
C ALA A 278 -7.10 1.56 -5.82
N THR A 279 -7.15 1.54 -7.15
CA THR A 279 -7.72 0.43 -7.91
C THR A 279 -6.58 -0.37 -8.49
N VAL A 280 -6.51 -1.67 -8.22
CA VAL A 280 -5.56 -2.60 -8.83
C VAL A 280 -6.33 -3.68 -9.60
N LYS A 281 -5.91 -3.90 -10.85
CA LYS A 281 -6.49 -4.92 -11.72
C LYS A 281 -5.38 -5.80 -12.27
N HIS A 282 -5.53 -7.10 -12.08
CA HIS A 282 -4.68 -8.10 -12.70
C HIS A 282 -5.41 -8.81 -13.83
N ASN A 283 -4.71 -9.15 -14.89
CA ASN A 283 -5.22 -9.95 -15.99
C ASN A 283 -4.17 -10.99 -16.38
N TYR A 284 -4.51 -12.25 -16.10
CA TYR A 284 -3.67 -13.43 -16.30
C TYR A 284 -3.99 -14.18 -17.61
N VAL A 285 -4.86 -13.64 -18.48
CA VAL A 285 -5.28 -14.32 -19.70
C VAL A 285 -4.07 -14.73 -20.54
N GLY A 286 -4.02 -16.00 -20.92
CA GLY A 286 -2.94 -16.60 -21.72
C GLY A 286 -1.69 -16.99 -20.92
N THR A 287 -1.73 -16.93 -19.58
CA THR A 287 -0.61 -17.32 -18.72
C THR A 287 -0.82 -18.70 -18.07
N ALA A 288 0.26 -19.29 -17.55
CA ALA A 288 0.17 -20.49 -16.72
C ALA A 288 -0.68 -20.27 -15.45
N ILE A 289 -0.71 -19.03 -14.93
CA ILE A 289 -1.47 -18.65 -13.74
C ILE A 289 -2.97 -18.81 -14.00
N GLU A 290 -3.47 -18.33 -15.14
CA GLU A 290 -4.89 -18.53 -15.50
C GLU A 290 -5.27 -20.01 -15.50
N THR A 291 -4.39 -20.88 -16.01
CA THR A 291 -4.61 -22.34 -15.99
C THR A 291 -4.75 -22.87 -14.56
N GLN A 292 -3.89 -22.43 -13.63
CA GLN A 292 -3.97 -22.84 -12.22
C GLN A 292 -5.21 -22.29 -11.53
N LEU A 293 -5.58 -21.03 -11.78
CA LEU A 293 -6.77 -20.41 -11.21
C LEU A 293 -8.07 -21.08 -11.69
N ASN A 294 -8.11 -21.52 -12.95
CA ASN A 294 -9.25 -22.26 -13.51
C ASN A 294 -9.33 -23.72 -13.04
N ASN A 295 -8.22 -24.30 -12.57
CA ASN A 295 -8.14 -25.69 -12.11
C ASN A 295 -7.53 -25.77 -10.68
N PRO A 296 -8.18 -25.21 -9.65
CA PRO A 296 -7.61 -25.00 -8.32
C PRO A 296 -7.40 -26.29 -7.50
N ASN A 297 -7.84 -27.44 -8.01
CA ASN A 297 -7.69 -28.75 -7.35
C ASN A 297 -6.59 -29.61 -7.97
N GLN A 298 -5.97 -29.15 -9.06
CA GLN A 298 -4.83 -29.81 -9.69
C GLN A 298 -3.53 -29.35 -9.02
N GLN A 299 -2.61 -30.28 -8.78
CA GLN A 299 -1.26 -29.96 -8.32
C GLN A 299 -0.37 -29.55 -9.49
N TYR A 300 0.48 -28.56 -9.25
CA TYR A 300 1.45 -28.05 -10.21
C TYR A 300 2.83 -28.06 -9.58
N GLY A 301 3.87 -28.24 -10.40
CA GLY A 301 5.26 -28.19 -9.92
C GLY A 301 5.74 -26.79 -9.52
N VAL A 302 5.02 -25.75 -9.91
CA VAL A 302 5.32 -24.34 -9.58
C VAL A 302 4.02 -23.65 -9.17
N THR A 303 4.08 -22.78 -8.17
CA THR A 303 2.96 -21.94 -7.72
C THR A 303 3.42 -20.48 -7.61
N TYR A 304 2.51 -19.53 -7.75
CA TYR A 304 2.84 -18.12 -7.99
C TYR A 304 2.40 -17.23 -6.84
N LEU A 305 3.27 -16.30 -6.44
CA LEU A 305 2.99 -15.21 -5.51
C LEU A 305 3.11 -13.88 -6.24
N GLN A 306 2.17 -12.98 -6.00
CA GLN A 306 2.22 -11.65 -6.59
C GLN A 306 1.72 -10.60 -5.60
N PRO A 307 2.50 -9.52 -5.37
CA PRO A 307 2.07 -8.40 -4.52
C PRO A 307 0.92 -7.61 -5.16
N LEU A 308 0.48 -6.55 -4.49
CA LEU A 308 -0.64 -5.69 -4.91
C LEU A 308 -1.98 -6.42 -4.97
N ILE A 309 -2.18 -7.41 -4.09
CA ILE A 309 -3.41 -8.20 -4.02
C ILE A 309 -3.62 -9.00 -5.32
N GLY A 310 -2.52 -9.50 -5.89
CA GLY A 310 -2.54 -10.36 -7.07
C GLY A 310 -2.82 -11.80 -6.69
N LEU A 311 -1.80 -12.47 -6.16
CA LEU A 311 -1.81 -13.92 -5.93
C LEU A 311 -1.20 -14.28 -4.59
N LYS A 312 -1.79 -15.28 -3.94
CA LYS A 312 -1.29 -15.92 -2.73
C LYS A 312 -1.19 -17.43 -2.94
N ASN A 313 -0.31 -18.08 -2.17
CA ASN A 313 -0.21 -19.53 -2.14
C ASN A 313 -0.98 -20.07 -0.94
N LYS A 314 -1.83 -21.07 -1.19
CA LYS A 314 -2.41 -21.90 -0.14
C LYS A 314 -1.58 -23.17 0.01
N ILE A 315 -0.85 -23.27 1.11
CA ILE A 315 -0.09 -24.45 1.49
C ILE A 315 -0.93 -25.27 2.48
N THR A 316 -1.12 -26.56 2.20
CA THR A 316 -1.88 -27.49 3.03
C THR A 316 -1.01 -28.70 3.34
N PHE A 317 -1.18 -29.27 4.54
CA PHE A 317 -0.50 -30.48 5.00
C PHE A 317 -1.52 -31.60 5.23
N PRO A 318 -2.03 -32.27 4.17
CA PRO A 318 -3.15 -33.21 4.30
C PRO A 318 -2.83 -34.45 5.13
N SER A 319 -1.54 -34.81 5.22
CA SER A 319 -1.07 -35.98 5.96
C SER A 319 -0.80 -35.71 7.44
N LEU A 320 -0.78 -34.44 7.87
CA LEU A 320 -0.36 -34.06 9.22
C LEU A 320 -1.27 -34.62 10.32
N GLU A 321 -2.58 -34.64 10.07
CA GLU A 321 -3.56 -35.21 11.01
C GLU A 321 -3.35 -36.72 11.19
N LYS A 322 -3.14 -37.44 10.08
CA LYS A 322 -2.85 -38.88 10.11
C LYS A 322 -1.52 -39.16 10.82
N PHE A 323 -0.51 -38.34 10.55
CA PHE A 323 0.78 -38.41 11.22
C PHE A 323 0.68 -38.22 12.73
N SER A 324 -0.09 -37.22 13.17
CA SER A 324 -0.35 -36.98 14.60
C SER A 324 -1.04 -38.19 15.25
N ALA A 325 -2.06 -38.74 14.59
CA ALA A 325 -2.77 -39.91 15.08
C ALA A 325 -1.90 -41.18 15.13
N SER A 326 -0.99 -41.39 14.19
CA SER A 326 -0.12 -42.57 14.16
C SER A 326 1.05 -42.50 15.13
N THR A 327 1.57 -41.31 15.41
CA THR A 327 2.82 -41.12 16.17
C THR A 327 2.56 -40.92 17.67
N GLY A 328 1.33 -40.54 18.05
CA GLY A 328 0.97 -40.33 19.45
C GLY A 328 1.55 -39.03 20.02
N GLN A 329 1.78 -39.00 21.34
CA GLN A 329 2.32 -37.82 22.02
C GLN A 329 3.82 -37.69 21.71
N ILE A 330 4.17 -36.63 20.98
CA ILE A 330 5.55 -36.30 20.63
C ILE A 330 5.93 -34.91 21.12
N VAL A 331 7.22 -34.70 21.36
CA VAL A 331 7.81 -33.36 21.53
C VAL A 331 8.45 -32.95 20.21
N VAL A 332 8.01 -31.82 19.65
CA VAL A 332 8.56 -31.27 18.41
C VAL A 332 9.75 -30.37 18.74
N ASN A 333 10.97 -30.85 18.49
CA ASN A 333 12.18 -30.06 18.70
C ASN A 333 12.38 -28.99 17.61
N LYS A 334 11.99 -29.30 16.37
CA LYS A 334 12.13 -28.42 15.21
C LYS A 334 11.08 -28.77 14.16
N ALA A 335 10.45 -27.76 13.57
CA ALA A 335 9.59 -27.91 12.40
C ALA A 335 9.92 -26.79 11.41
N GLU A 336 10.26 -27.15 10.18
CA GLU A 336 10.65 -26.22 9.12
C GLU A 336 9.91 -26.54 7.83
N LEU A 337 9.48 -25.50 7.13
CA LEU A 337 9.02 -25.57 5.75
C LEU A 337 10.09 -24.90 4.89
N VAL A 338 10.76 -25.68 4.06
CA VAL A 338 11.73 -25.18 3.08
C VAL A 338 10.99 -25.00 1.75
N VAL A 339 11.10 -23.81 1.18
CA VAL A 339 10.53 -23.46 -0.13
C VAL A 339 11.70 -23.07 -1.03
N ASP A 340 12.01 -23.92 -2.01
CA ASP A 340 13.10 -23.74 -2.97
C ASP A 340 12.67 -22.98 -4.24
#